data_AF-A0A9P7CRB1-F1
#
_entry.id   AF-A0A9P7CRB1-F1
#
_cell.length_a   1.000
_cell.length_b   1.000
_cell.length_c   1.000
_cell.angle_alpha   90.00
_cell.angle_beta   90.00
_cell.angle_gamma   90.00
#
_symmetry.space_group_name_H-M   'P 1'
#
loop_
_entity.id
_entity.type
_entity.pdbx_description
1 polymer ?
#
loop_
_entity_poly.entity_id
_entity_poly.type
_entity_poly.pdbx_seq_one_letter_code
_entity_poly.pdbx_strand_id
1 'polypeptide(L)'
;MKLIGGRIAKWNQQLIHHKQHMLNYMIVLRISPLPPNWLVNLGSPHLSVPFGAFFWGTFFGVAPPSFIHVQAGAALDRLSSSDKLELVTPINIFCLIVVAIVALIPVFVRRKFNATYA
;
A
#
# COMPACT_ATOMS: atom_id res chain seq x y z
N MET A 1 -9.84 22.72 10.68
CA MET A 1 -10.49 21.39 10.49
C MET A 1 -11.85 21.43 9.78
N LYS A 2 -12.60 22.56 9.73
CA LYS A 2 -13.92 22.68 9.05
C LYS A 2 -13.92 22.47 7.52
N LEU A 3 -12.80 22.72 6.82
CA LEU A 3 -12.71 22.63 5.36
C LEU A 3 -12.76 21.19 4.80
N ILE A 4 -12.19 20.22 5.54
CA ILE A 4 -12.10 18.83 5.11
C ILE A 4 -13.47 18.14 5.24
N GLY A 5 -14.19 18.40 6.34
CA GLY A 5 -15.53 17.84 6.57
C GLY A 5 -16.55 18.20 5.49
N GLY A 6 -16.53 19.46 5.02
CA GLY A 6 -17.42 19.90 3.93
C GLY A 6 -17.13 19.22 2.58
N ARG A 7 -15.85 18.94 2.28
CA ARG A 7 -15.45 18.21 1.06
C ARG A 7 -15.83 16.73 1.13
N ILE A 8 -15.64 16.11 2.28
CA ILE A 8 -16.04 14.72 2.53
C ILE A 8 -17.56 14.56 2.38
N ALA A 9 -18.36 15.50 2.90
CA ALA A 9 -19.81 15.47 2.74
C ALA A 9 -20.25 15.59 1.27
N LYS A 10 -19.58 16.44 0.48
CA LYS A 10 -19.83 16.57 -0.96
C LYS A 10 -19.47 15.31 -1.74
N TRP A 11 -18.33 14.69 -1.42
CA TRP A 11 -17.90 13.42 -2.02
C TRP A 11 -18.83 12.28 -1.64
N ASN A 12 -19.32 12.26 -0.40
CA ASN A 12 -20.31 11.30 0.06
C ASN A 12 -21.63 11.46 -0.71
N GLN A 13 -22.14 12.69 -0.90
CA GLN A 13 -23.32 12.92 -1.74
C GLN A 13 -23.12 12.48 -3.20
N GLN A 14 -21.96 12.71 -3.79
CA GLN A 14 -21.65 12.27 -5.16
C GLN A 14 -21.56 10.74 -5.28
N LEU A 15 -21.00 10.05 -4.27
CA LEU A 15 -20.96 8.59 -4.19
C LEU A 15 -22.35 8.00 -3.96
N ILE A 16 -23.19 8.65 -3.14
CA ILE A 16 -24.58 8.24 -2.89
C ILE A 16 -25.42 8.32 -4.17
N HIS A 17 -25.22 9.35 -4.99
CA HIS A 17 -25.93 9.53 -6.27
C HIS A 17 -25.55 8.47 -7.32
N HIS A 18 -24.39 7.82 -7.16
CA HIS A 18 -23.89 6.74 -8.03
C HIS A 18 -23.84 5.39 -7.30
N LYS A 19 -24.72 5.16 -6.32
CA LYS A 19 -24.78 3.92 -5.53
C LYS A 19 -24.78 2.64 -6.37
N GLN A 20 -25.40 2.68 -7.55
CA GLN A 20 -25.44 1.55 -8.48
C GLN A 20 -24.07 1.15 -9.05
N HIS A 21 -23.08 2.05 -9.05
CA HIS A 21 -21.72 1.80 -9.52
C HIS A 21 -20.69 1.66 -8.38
N MET A 22 -21.12 1.65 -7.12
CA MET A 22 -20.20 1.59 -5.97
C MET A 22 -19.25 0.40 -6.00
N LEU A 23 -19.70 -0.75 -6.52
CA LEU A 23 -18.86 -1.92 -6.68
C LEU A 23 -17.69 -1.64 -7.64
N ASN A 24 -17.96 -1.06 -8.81
CA ASN A 24 -16.91 -0.68 -9.76
C ASN A 24 -15.95 0.36 -9.17
N TYR A 25 -16.48 1.35 -8.45
CA TYR A 25 -15.65 2.33 -7.74
C TYR A 25 -14.74 1.65 -6.71
N MET A 26 -15.25 0.72 -5.91
CA MET A 26 -14.45 -0.02 -4.93
C MET A 26 -13.38 -0.89 -5.56
N ILE A 27 -13.68 -1.54 -6.69
CA ILE A 27 -12.70 -2.34 -7.43
C ILE A 27 -11.57 -1.46 -7.96
N VAL A 28 -11.90 -0.39 -8.68
CA VAL A 28 -10.88 0.53 -9.23
C VAL A 28 -10.05 1.14 -8.11
N LEU A 29 -10.70 1.56 -7.02
CA LEU A 29 -10.04 2.14 -5.86
C LEU A 29 -9.05 1.17 -5.20
N ARG A 30 -9.39 -0.12 -5.12
CA ARG A 30 -8.56 -1.17 -4.49
C ARG A 30 -7.48 -1.75 -5.41
N ILE A 31 -7.69 -1.70 -6.73
CA ILE A 31 -6.64 -2.03 -7.70
C ILE A 31 -5.63 -0.88 -7.81
N SER A 32 -6.09 0.37 -7.67
CA SER A 32 -5.22 1.53 -7.73
C SER A 32 -4.22 1.54 -6.56
N PRO A 33 -2.94 1.87 -6.78
CA PRO A 33 -1.95 1.96 -5.70
C PRO A 33 -2.09 3.24 -4.86
N LEU A 34 -3.12 4.07 -5.13
CA LEU A 34 -3.25 5.42 -4.59
C LEU A 34 -3.63 5.43 -3.10
N PRO A 35 -4.80 4.88 -2.68
CA PRO A 35 -5.16 4.80 -1.28
C PRO A 35 -4.58 3.54 -0.63
N PRO A 36 -3.98 3.65 0.57
CA PRO A 36 -3.66 2.47 1.36
C PRO A 36 -4.91 1.68 1.74
N ASN A 37 -4.79 0.35 1.89
CA ASN A 37 -5.91 -0.51 2.30
C ASN A 37 -6.57 -0.07 3.63
N TRP A 38 -5.78 0.48 4.56
CA TRP A 38 -6.30 0.99 5.83
C TRP A 38 -7.29 2.15 5.63
N LEU A 39 -7.08 3.01 4.63
CA LEU A 39 -7.94 4.17 4.37
C LEU A 39 -9.33 3.73 3.93
N VAL A 40 -9.41 2.70 3.08
CA VAL A 40 -10.68 2.13 2.62
C VAL A 40 -11.41 1.42 3.75
N ASN A 41 -10.68 0.71 4.62
CA ASN A 41 -11.26 0.03 5.78
C ASN A 41 -11.76 1.01 6.86
N LEU A 42 -11.08 2.15 7.08
CA LEU A 42 -11.54 3.18 8.01
C LEU A 42 -12.66 4.06 7.42
N GLY A 43 -12.62 4.27 6.10
CA GLY A 43 -13.55 5.15 5.39
C GLY A 43 -14.89 4.49 5.06
N SER A 44 -14.93 3.16 4.87
CA SER A 44 -16.17 2.47 4.48
C SER A 44 -17.35 2.61 5.47
N PRO A 45 -17.16 2.60 6.81
CA PRO A 45 -18.24 2.84 7.77
C PRO A 45 -18.69 4.30 7.76
N HIS A 46 -17.74 5.23 7.62
CA HIS A 46 -17.99 6.68 7.61
C HIS A 46 -18.69 7.16 6.33
N LEU A 47 -18.53 6.44 5.22
CA LEU A 47 -19.16 6.71 3.92
C LEU A 47 -20.45 5.89 3.69
N SER A 48 -20.90 5.14 4.70
CA SER A 48 -22.12 4.31 4.64
C SER A 48 -22.18 3.39 3.41
N VAL A 49 -21.04 2.73 3.11
CA VAL A 49 -20.92 1.81 1.98
C VAL A 49 -21.73 0.53 2.24
N PRO A 50 -22.56 0.05 1.31
CA PRO A 50 -23.29 -1.21 1.48
C PRO A 50 -22.31 -2.40 1.57
N PHE A 51 -22.54 -3.30 2.52
CA PHE A 51 -21.66 -4.42 2.83
C PHE A 51 -21.33 -5.30 1.61
N GLY A 52 -22.31 -5.56 0.74
CA GLY A 52 -22.11 -6.36 -0.46
C GLY A 52 -21.11 -5.74 -1.45
N ALA A 53 -21.17 -4.42 -1.65
CA ALA A 53 -20.21 -3.71 -2.51
C ALA A 53 -18.81 -3.69 -1.88
N PHE A 54 -18.73 -3.58 -0.55
CA PHE A 54 -17.46 -3.70 0.17
C PHE A 54 -16.84 -5.09 0.02
N PHE A 55 -17.61 -6.15 0.23
CA PHE A 55 -17.12 -7.53 0.13
C PHE A 55 -16.64 -7.84 -1.30
N TRP A 56 -17.50 -7.68 -2.30
CA TRP A 56 -17.16 -8.00 -3.69
C TRP A 56 -16.08 -7.07 -4.26
N GLY A 57 -16.14 -5.77 -3.93
CA GLY A 57 -15.11 -4.82 -4.33
C GLY A 57 -13.74 -5.16 -3.73
N THR A 58 -13.71 -5.67 -2.50
CA THR A 58 -12.48 -6.17 -1.86
C THR A 58 -11.97 -7.43 -2.53
N PHE A 59 -12.85 -8.41 -2.72
CA PHE A 59 -12.50 -9.69 -3.29
C PHE A 59 -11.86 -9.53 -4.68
N PHE A 60 -12.53 -8.82 -5.59
CA PHE A 60 -12.01 -8.59 -6.94
C PHE A 60 -10.89 -7.55 -7.00
N GLY A 61 -10.93 -6.53 -6.12
CA GLY A 61 -9.92 -5.47 -6.12
C GLY A 61 -8.56 -5.89 -5.56
N VAL A 62 -8.55 -6.81 -4.58
CA VAL A 62 -7.32 -7.26 -3.90
C VAL A 62 -6.72 -8.51 -4.56
N ALA A 63 -7.51 -9.28 -5.33
CA ALA A 63 -7.01 -10.49 -6.00
C ALA A 63 -5.82 -10.22 -6.94
N PRO A 64 -5.83 -9.23 -7.87
CA PRO A 64 -4.70 -9.00 -8.77
C PRO A 64 -3.42 -8.57 -8.04
N PRO A 65 -3.43 -7.59 -7.11
CA PRO A 65 -2.26 -7.27 -6.31
C PRO A 65 -1.74 -8.47 -5.50
N SER A 66 -2.64 -9.30 -4.97
CA SER A 66 -2.24 -10.50 -4.22
C SER A 66 -1.49 -11.50 -5.09
N PHE A 67 -1.93 -11.68 -6.35
CA PHE A 67 -1.23 -12.55 -7.29
C PHE A 67 0.18 -12.05 -7.60
N ILE A 68 0.36 -10.74 -7.77
CA ILE A 68 1.68 -10.12 -7.96
C ILE A 68 2.58 -10.36 -6.75
N HIS A 69 2.05 -10.18 -5.53
CA HIS A 69 2.82 -10.43 -4.30
C HIS A 69 3.23 -11.89 -4.15
N VAL A 70 2.33 -12.83 -4.45
CA VAL A 70 2.65 -14.27 -4.40
C VAL A 70 3.70 -14.62 -5.46
N GLN A 71 3.59 -14.07 -6.68
CA GLN A 71 4.61 -14.27 -7.71
C GLN A 71 5.97 -13.70 -7.31
N ALA A 72 6.00 -12.48 -6.75
CA ALA A 72 7.22 -11.87 -6.25
C ALA A 72 7.85 -12.70 -5.13
N GLY A 73 7.03 -13.20 -4.20
CA GLY A 73 7.46 -14.11 -3.14
C GLY A 73 8.03 -15.42 -3.68
N ALA A 74 7.35 -16.04 -4.65
CA ALA A 74 7.82 -17.28 -5.28
C ALA A 74 9.11 -17.07 -6.09
N ALA A 75 9.27 -15.92 -6.75
CA ALA A 75 10.52 -15.56 -7.41
C ALA A 75 11.66 -15.39 -6.41
N LEU A 76 11.41 -14.73 -5.28
CA LEU A 76 12.37 -14.58 -4.19
C LEU A 76 12.74 -15.93 -3.56
N ASP A 77 11.77 -16.81 -3.40
CA ASP A 77 11.96 -18.16 -2.85
C ASP A 77 12.83 -19.03 -3.77
N ARG A 78 12.62 -18.96 -5.09
CA ARG A 78 13.47 -19.63 -6.09
C ARG A 78 14.90 -19.11 -6.07
N LEU A 79 15.09 -17.79 -5.98
CA LEU A 79 16.42 -17.19 -5.81
C LEU A 79 17.10 -17.61 -4.50
N SER A 80 16.31 -17.98 -3.49
CA SER A 80 16.80 -18.43 -2.18
C SER A 80 17.07 -19.94 -2.12
N SER A 81 16.36 -20.74 -2.91
CA SER A 81 16.31 -22.22 -2.80
C SER A 81 17.22 -22.98 -3.77
N SER A 82 17.88 -22.33 -4.73
CA SER A 82 18.79 -23.00 -5.68
C SER A 82 20.11 -23.45 -5.01
N ASP A 83 20.05 -24.49 -4.18
CA ASP A 83 21.06 -25.48 -3.70
C ASP A 83 22.50 -25.06 -3.29
N LYS A 84 22.85 -23.80 -3.45
CA LYS A 84 23.93 -23.08 -2.79
C LYS A 84 23.36 -21.70 -2.57
N LEU A 85 23.33 -21.23 -1.33
CA LEU A 85 22.88 -19.89 -0.97
C LEU A 85 23.63 -18.81 -1.79
N GLU A 86 23.21 -18.51 -3.01
CA GLU A 86 23.83 -17.45 -3.82
C GLU A 86 23.56 -16.09 -3.16
N LEU A 87 22.52 -15.97 -2.34
CA LEU A 87 22.29 -14.85 -1.42
C LEU A 87 23.41 -14.68 -0.37
N VAL A 88 24.04 -15.77 0.05
CA VAL A 88 25.19 -15.78 0.98
C VAL A 88 26.50 -15.91 0.19
N THR A 89 26.51 -15.46 -1.07
CA THR A 89 27.76 -15.17 -1.79
C THR A 89 28.37 -13.91 -1.19
N PRO A 90 29.71 -13.82 -1.01
CA PRO A 90 30.37 -12.63 -0.49
C PRO A 90 29.97 -11.32 -1.19
N ILE A 91 29.69 -11.39 -2.49
CA ILE A 91 29.22 -10.25 -3.29
C ILE A 91 27.82 -9.76 -2.88
N ASN A 92 26.89 -10.69 -2.58
CA ASN A 92 25.52 -10.35 -2.19
C ASN A 92 25.48 -9.79 -0.76
N ILE A 93 26.30 -10.33 0.14
CA ILE A 93 26.49 -9.78 1.50
C ILE A 93 27.04 -8.35 1.41
N PHE A 94 28.05 -8.10 0.56
CA PHE A 94 28.58 -6.76 0.36
C PHE A 94 27.52 -5.80 -0.21
N CYS A 95 26.76 -6.22 -1.22
CA CYS A 95 25.65 -5.43 -1.76
C CYS A 95 24.58 -5.12 -0.69
N LEU A 96 24.22 -6.09 0.16
CA LEU A 96 23.28 -5.89 1.27
C LEU A 96 23.80 -4.88 2.30
N ILE A 97 25.11 -4.90 2.61
CA ILE A 97 25.74 -3.92 3.49
C ILE A 97 25.71 -2.52 2.86
N VAL A 98 26.02 -2.39 1.57
CA VAL A 98 25.96 -1.11 0.84
C VAL A 98 24.53 -0.57 0.85
N VAL A 99 23.53 -1.40 0.55
CA VAL A 99 22.12 -1.01 0.60
C VAL A 99 21.72 -0.57 2.01
N ALA A 100 22.18 -1.27 3.06
CA ALA A 100 21.92 -0.87 4.45
C ALA A 100 22.55 0.48 4.80
N ILE A 101 23.78 0.76 4.35
CA ILE A 101 24.44 2.06 4.55
C ILE A 101 23.68 3.17 3.80
N VAL A 102 23.28 2.93 2.55
CA VAL A 102 22.52 3.90 1.76
C VAL A 102 21.17 4.19 2.40
N ALA A 103 20.47 3.17 2.92
CA ALA A 103 19.21 3.34 3.64
C ALA A 103 19.35 4.18 4.93
N LEU A 104 20.55 4.23 5.53
CA LEU A 104 20.85 5.03 6.72
C LEU A 104 21.19 6.50 6.42
N ILE A 105 21.52 6.86 5.17
CA ILE A 105 21.80 8.26 4.76
C ILE A 105 20.70 9.23 5.21
N PRO A 106 19.41 9.01 4.90
CA PRO A 106 18.35 9.93 5.32
C PRO A 106 18.23 10.06 6.85
N VAL A 107 18.61 9.04 7.61
CA VAL A 107 18.58 9.06 9.09
C VAL A 107 19.69 9.97 9.63
N PHE A 108 20.91 9.88 9.10
CA PHE A 108 22.01 10.75 9.52
C PHE A 108 21.80 12.20 9.09
N VAL A 109 21.25 12.43 7.89
CA VAL A 109 20.88 13.77 7.42
C VAL A 109 19.83 14.37 8.36
N ARG A 110 18.74 13.64 8.67
CA ARG A 110 17.71 14.12 9.61
C ARG A 110 18.26 14.38 11.02
N ARG A 111 19.15 13.52 11.54
CA ARG A 111 19.80 13.73 12.85
C ARG A 111 20.64 15.01 12.88
N LYS A 112 21.43 15.27 11.84
CA LYS A 112 22.29 16.46 11.78
C LYS A 112 21.50 17.76 11.63
N PHE A 113 20.42 17.74 10.85
CA PHE A 113 19.49 18.86 10.77
C PHE A 113 18.78 19.10 12.11
N ASN A 114 18.22 18.07 12.76
CA ASN A 114 17.51 18.26 14.04
C ASN A 114 18.43 18.69 15.19
N ALA A 115 19.71 18.31 15.20
CA ALA A 115 20.69 18.75 16.20
C ALA A 115 21.19 20.19 16.00
N THR A 116 20.93 20.80 14.84
CA THR A 116 21.32 22.19 14.52
C THR A 116 20.19 23.19 14.80
N TYR A 117 18.94 22.71 14.97
CA TYR A 117 17.74 23.52 15.26
C TYR A 117 17.13 23.24 16.65
N ALA A 118 17.89 22.61 17.55
CA ALA A 118 17.57 22.45 18.97
C ALA A 118 18.61 23.23 19.79
#